data_AF-A0A7S0BGB0-F1
#
_entry.id   AF-A0A7S0BGB0-F1
#
_cell.length_a   1.000
_cell.length_b   1.000
_cell.length_c   1.000
_cell.angle_alpha   90.00
_cell.angle_beta   90.00
_cell.angle_gamma   90.00
#
_symmetry.space_group_name_H-M   'P 1'
#
loop_
_entity.id
_entity.type
_entity.pdbx_description
1 polymer ?
#
loop_
_entity_poly.entity_id
_entity_poly.type
_entity_poly.pdbx_seq_one_letter_code
_entity_poly.pdbx_strand_id
1 'polypeptide(L)'
;MPKENGDSRDENVLYHLPYANLERHHDSDNVLVPEVFHEGRATHLKSVDEYKKLYEESIADPEGFWSNIARSFYWKEEFPSETACTYNFDLNVGPIAVNWFKGGKTNICYNAVDRQVENGLGTKVAFHYEGNDLEDEHRDLTYEEVKDEVCRVANCLKELGVKKGDCVCLYMPMVPELPIAMLACARIGAVHSVVFGGFSAEALAGRICDAKNDVVITCDGVMRGKKLIELKKVADEAAKLSEARGHSISHKLVLKRLGPEKCKVDFVEGVDHWWNEIVKIQSTVCAPEWVDAEHPLFILYTSGSTGQPKGILHTTGGYMVYSATTFKYAFDYQPEDVYFCTADCGWITGHSYVTYGPLLNGATQVVYEGLPNYPRPDRLWRIVGKYRVQQVYTAPTAIRALMVAGDQYVKGTDRS
;
A
#
# COMPACT_ATOMS: atom_id res chain seq x y z
N MET A 1 -59.76 24.45 -10.11
CA MET A 1 -59.74 24.81 -11.54
C MET A 1 -59.36 26.27 -11.67
N PRO A 2 -58.53 26.65 -12.66
CA PRO A 2 -57.21 27.20 -12.38
C PRO A 2 -57.01 28.61 -12.95
N LYS A 3 -55.93 29.27 -12.51
CA LYS A 3 -55.16 30.16 -13.36
C LYS A 3 -53.71 29.69 -13.36
N GLU A 4 -53.33 29.17 -14.52
CA GLU A 4 -51.96 28.90 -14.94
C GLU A 4 -51.16 30.20 -14.95
N ASN A 5 -49.90 30.12 -14.55
CA ASN A 5 -48.81 30.81 -15.23
C ASN A 5 -47.54 29.99 -15.00
N GLY A 6 -46.96 29.54 -16.10
CA GLY A 6 -45.87 28.58 -16.16
C GLY A 6 -44.59 29.10 -15.54
N ASP A 7 -43.94 28.21 -14.80
CA ASP A 7 -42.56 28.36 -14.36
C ASP A 7 -41.69 27.51 -15.28
N SER A 8 -41.11 28.15 -16.30
CA SER A 8 -40.08 27.56 -17.15
C SER A 8 -38.81 27.45 -16.32
N ARG A 9 -38.47 26.23 -15.89
CA ARG A 9 -37.17 25.92 -15.32
C ARG A 9 -36.12 26.06 -16.41
N ASP A 10 -35.43 27.19 -16.43
CA ASP A 10 -34.19 27.33 -17.17
C ASP A 10 -33.12 26.42 -16.53
N GLU A 11 -32.84 25.32 -17.23
CA GLU A 11 -31.62 24.54 -17.09
C GLU A 11 -30.43 25.42 -17.50
N ASN A 12 -29.76 26.07 -16.54
CA ASN A 12 -28.32 26.44 -16.59
C ASN A 12 -27.95 27.35 -15.41
N VAL A 13 -27.80 26.77 -14.22
CA VAL A 13 -27.11 27.44 -13.11
C VAL A 13 -25.86 26.64 -12.76
N LEU A 14 -24.79 26.91 -13.49
CA LEU A 14 -23.43 26.53 -13.11
C LEU A 14 -23.06 27.32 -11.85
N TYR A 15 -22.86 26.61 -10.74
CA TYR A 15 -22.28 27.17 -9.53
C TYR A 15 -20.84 27.61 -9.82
N HIS A 16 -20.62 28.91 -10.02
CA HIS A 16 -19.29 29.51 -10.06
C HIS A 16 -18.67 29.47 -8.65
N LEU A 17 -17.70 28.58 -8.46
CA LEU A 17 -16.83 28.60 -7.27
C LEU A 17 -15.91 29.85 -7.31
N PRO A 18 -15.81 30.62 -6.21
CA PRO A 18 -15.03 31.85 -6.17
C PRO A 18 -13.55 31.52 -5.90
N TYR A 19 -12.82 31.13 -6.95
CA TYR A 19 -11.36 31.18 -7.00
C TYR A 19 -10.95 32.08 -8.17
N ALA A 20 -11.24 33.38 -8.03
CA ALA A 20 -11.04 34.39 -9.07
C ALA A 20 -9.76 35.21 -8.90
N ASN A 21 -8.72 34.70 -8.24
CA ASN A 21 -7.40 35.34 -8.14
C ASN A 21 -6.25 34.32 -8.10
N LEU A 22 -6.34 33.26 -8.91
CA LEU A 22 -5.15 32.60 -9.42
C LEU A 22 -5.04 33.07 -10.87
N GLU A 23 -3.92 33.66 -11.27
CA GLU A 23 -3.56 33.75 -12.68
C GLU A 23 -3.60 32.33 -13.24
N ARG A 24 -4.75 31.94 -13.80
CA ARG A 24 -4.82 30.76 -14.64
C ARG A 24 -4.04 31.14 -15.88
N HIS A 25 -2.85 30.56 -16.03
CA HIS A 25 -2.24 30.44 -17.34
C HIS A 25 -3.31 29.81 -18.26
N HIS A 26 -3.92 30.65 -19.10
CA HIS A 26 -4.97 30.28 -20.03
C HIS A 26 -4.40 29.31 -21.07
N ASP A 27 -4.98 28.10 -21.16
CA ASP A 27 -5.20 27.28 -22.36
C ASP A 27 -4.10 27.15 -23.45
N SER A 28 -2.81 27.33 -23.15
CA SER A 28 -1.76 27.29 -24.19
C SER A 28 -0.49 26.47 -23.90
N ASP A 29 -0.29 25.96 -22.69
CA ASP A 29 0.82 25.04 -22.43
C ASP A 29 0.29 23.71 -21.87
N ASN A 30 -0.49 22.98 -22.68
CA ASN A 30 -0.49 21.53 -22.50
C ASN A 30 0.96 21.09 -22.68
N VAL A 31 1.67 20.81 -21.58
CA VAL A 31 2.97 20.16 -21.65
C VAL A 31 2.71 18.76 -22.20
N LEU A 32 2.83 18.64 -23.52
CA LEU A 32 2.72 17.36 -24.19
C LEU A 32 3.79 16.45 -23.62
N VAL A 33 3.44 15.17 -23.47
CA VAL A 33 4.42 14.14 -23.13
C VAL A 33 5.54 14.22 -24.19
N PRO A 34 6.80 14.42 -23.78
CA PRO A 34 7.88 14.59 -24.74
C PRO A 34 7.96 13.38 -25.69
N GLU A 35 8.23 13.62 -26.99
CA GLU A 35 8.20 12.58 -28.03
C GLU A 35 9.11 11.38 -27.71
N VAL A 36 10.21 11.62 -27.00
CA VAL A 36 11.13 10.57 -26.50
C VAL A 36 10.46 9.55 -25.57
N PHE A 37 9.33 9.88 -24.92
CA PHE A 37 8.55 8.92 -24.14
C PHE A 37 7.59 8.08 -24.99
N HIS A 38 7.32 8.52 -26.22
CA HIS A 38 6.52 7.79 -27.20
C HIS A 38 7.38 6.92 -28.14
N GLU A 39 8.64 7.29 -28.36
CA GLU A 39 9.55 6.54 -29.23
C GLU A 39 10.09 5.27 -28.55
N GLY A 40 9.86 4.11 -29.18
CA GLY A 40 10.55 2.86 -28.85
C GLY A 40 10.12 2.15 -27.55
N ARG A 41 9.18 2.71 -26.78
CA ARG A 41 8.64 2.06 -25.58
C ARG A 41 7.36 1.30 -25.88
N ALA A 42 7.30 0.03 -25.49
CA ALA A 42 6.06 -0.72 -25.50
C ALA A 42 5.09 -0.11 -24.47
N THR A 43 3.83 0.06 -24.85
CA THR A 43 2.74 0.49 -23.97
C THR A 43 1.68 -0.59 -23.90
N HIS A 44 0.95 -0.69 -22.79
CA HIS A 44 -0.14 -1.67 -22.66
C HIS A 44 -1.35 -1.33 -23.54
N LEU A 45 -1.55 -0.04 -23.85
CA LEU A 45 -2.58 0.47 -24.75
C LEU A 45 -1.93 1.26 -25.89
N LYS A 46 -2.34 1.01 -27.13
CA LYS A 46 -1.75 1.59 -28.35
C LYS A 46 -2.38 2.93 -28.73
N SER A 47 -3.56 3.23 -28.22
CA SER A 47 -4.28 4.46 -28.57
C SER A 47 -5.33 4.84 -27.53
N VAL A 48 -5.76 6.10 -27.59
CA VAL A 48 -6.91 6.61 -26.82
C VAL A 48 -8.21 5.89 -27.21
N ASP A 49 -8.35 5.48 -28.47
CA ASP A 49 -9.55 4.76 -28.92
C ASP A 49 -9.59 3.34 -28.36
N GLU A 50 -8.44 2.67 -28.22
CA GLU A 50 -8.35 1.39 -27.51
C GLU A 50 -8.70 1.54 -26.02
N TYR A 51 -8.22 2.60 -25.36
CA TYR A 51 -8.63 2.93 -23.99
C TYR A 51 -10.15 3.13 -23.90
N LYS A 52 -10.75 3.95 -24.77
CA LYS A 52 -12.19 4.23 -24.76
C LYS A 52 -13.00 2.96 -24.95
N LYS A 53 -12.58 2.09 -25.87
CA LYS A 53 -13.22 0.79 -26.10
C LYS A 53 -13.20 -0.08 -24.85
N LEU A 54 -12.04 -0.25 -24.22
CA LEU A 54 -11.92 -1.04 -22.98
C LEU A 54 -12.73 -0.42 -21.82
N TYR A 55 -12.74 0.91 -21.73
CA TYR A 55 -13.53 1.63 -20.75
C TYR A 55 -15.03 1.37 -20.96
N GLU A 56 -15.53 1.50 -22.20
CA GLU A 56 -16.92 1.21 -22.54
C GLU A 56 -17.29 -0.24 -22.22
N GLU A 57 -16.44 -1.21 -22.56
CA GLU A 57 -16.64 -2.63 -22.21
C GLU A 57 -16.75 -2.83 -20.69
N SER A 58 -15.90 -2.17 -19.90
CA SER A 58 -15.88 -2.29 -18.44
C SER A 58 -17.15 -1.79 -17.75
N ILE A 59 -17.90 -0.91 -18.42
CA ILE A 59 -19.15 -0.32 -17.91
C ILE A 59 -20.36 -1.07 -18.47
N ALA A 60 -20.31 -1.48 -19.74
CA ALA A 60 -21.42 -2.16 -20.41
C ALA A 60 -21.57 -3.63 -19.96
N ASP A 61 -20.46 -4.33 -19.71
CA ASP A 61 -20.42 -5.70 -19.19
C ASP A 61 -19.34 -5.83 -18.10
N PRO A 62 -19.60 -5.27 -16.90
CA PRO A 62 -18.61 -5.29 -15.82
C PRO A 62 -18.26 -6.71 -15.39
N GLU A 63 -19.22 -7.63 -15.38
CA GLU A 63 -19.00 -9.01 -14.95
C GLU A 63 -18.07 -9.75 -15.91
N GLY A 64 -18.34 -9.69 -17.22
CA GLY A 64 -17.49 -10.29 -18.24
C GLY A 64 -16.11 -9.65 -18.28
N PHE A 65 -16.05 -8.31 -18.30
CA PHE A 65 -14.79 -7.56 -18.36
C PHE A 65 -13.87 -7.89 -17.17
N TRP A 66 -14.37 -7.75 -15.95
CA TRP A 66 -13.56 -7.97 -14.76
C TRP A 66 -13.28 -9.45 -14.50
N SER A 67 -14.17 -10.37 -14.89
CA SER A 67 -13.86 -11.81 -14.87
C SER A 67 -12.69 -12.15 -15.76
N ASN A 68 -12.61 -11.56 -16.96
CA ASN A 68 -11.51 -11.79 -17.90
C ASN A 68 -10.17 -11.32 -17.34
N ILE A 69 -10.15 -10.13 -16.71
CA ILE A 69 -8.95 -9.64 -16.01
C ILE A 69 -8.61 -10.54 -14.82
N ALA A 70 -9.59 -10.89 -13.99
CA ALA A 70 -9.40 -11.68 -12.78
C ALA A 70 -8.83 -13.09 -13.06
N ARG A 71 -9.18 -13.72 -14.19
CA ARG A 71 -8.61 -15.00 -14.64
C ARG A 71 -7.12 -14.94 -14.96
N SER A 72 -6.54 -13.75 -15.11
CA SER A 72 -5.09 -13.60 -15.22
C SER A 72 -4.37 -13.82 -13.89
N PHE A 73 -5.09 -13.96 -12.76
CA PHE A 73 -4.56 -14.30 -11.43
C PHE A 73 -4.74 -15.77 -11.10
N TYR A 74 -3.98 -16.27 -10.13
CA TYR A 74 -4.17 -17.60 -9.60
C TYR A 74 -5.35 -17.64 -8.64
N TRP A 75 -6.29 -18.54 -8.92
CA TRP A 75 -7.42 -18.89 -8.10
C TRP A 75 -7.33 -20.39 -7.76
N LYS A 76 -7.37 -20.71 -6.48
CA LYS A 76 -7.40 -22.09 -6.01
C LYS A 76 -8.72 -22.76 -6.35
N GLU A 77 -9.81 -22.00 -6.24
CA GLU A 77 -11.15 -22.34 -6.70
C GLU A 77 -11.65 -21.16 -7.53
N GLU A 78 -12.14 -21.41 -8.73
CA GLU A 78 -12.69 -20.36 -9.61
C GLU A 78 -14.04 -19.84 -9.08
N PHE A 79 -14.39 -18.63 -9.51
CA PHE A 79 -15.67 -18.00 -9.23
C PHE A 79 -16.59 -18.04 -10.48
N PRO A 80 -17.93 -18.09 -10.31
CA PRO A 80 -18.85 -17.99 -11.44
C PRO A 80 -18.82 -16.58 -12.05
N SER A 81 -18.65 -16.49 -13.37
CA SER A 81 -18.61 -15.20 -14.06
C SER A 81 -19.94 -14.46 -14.04
N GLU A 82 -21.07 -15.17 -14.08
CA GLU A 82 -22.41 -14.57 -14.08
C GLU A 82 -22.78 -13.91 -12.74
N THR A 83 -21.93 -14.08 -11.72
CA THR A 83 -22.10 -13.44 -10.41
C THR A 83 -20.79 -12.81 -9.94
N ALA A 84 -19.93 -12.43 -10.90
CA ALA A 84 -18.64 -11.83 -10.60
C ALA A 84 -18.78 -10.49 -9.89
N CYS A 85 -19.91 -9.79 -10.03
CA CYS A 85 -20.23 -8.59 -9.27
C CYS A 85 -21.66 -8.66 -8.76
N THR A 86 -21.84 -8.66 -7.43
CA THR A 86 -23.18 -8.55 -6.83
C THR A 86 -23.19 -7.43 -5.81
N TYR A 87 -24.20 -6.58 -5.83
CA TYR A 87 -24.32 -5.48 -4.88
C TYR A 87 -25.76 -5.24 -4.44
N ASN A 88 -25.89 -4.69 -3.24
CA ASN A 88 -27.11 -4.10 -2.71
C ASN A 88 -26.78 -2.71 -2.16
N PHE A 89 -27.41 -1.68 -2.71
CA PHE A 89 -27.37 -0.32 -2.18
C PHE A 89 -28.75 0.14 -1.65
N ASP A 90 -29.77 -0.71 -1.74
CA ASP A 90 -31.11 -0.42 -1.22
C ASP A 90 -31.24 -0.96 0.21
N LEU A 91 -31.27 -0.03 1.16
CA LEU A 91 -31.43 -0.33 2.58
C LEU A 91 -32.78 -0.94 2.94
N ASN A 92 -33.80 -0.81 2.07
CA ASN A 92 -35.09 -1.45 2.27
C ASN A 92 -35.06 -2.94 1.92
N VAL A 93 -34.13 -3.35 1.05
CA VAL A 93 -33.95 -4.75 0.62
C VAL A 93 -33.04 -5.51 1.59
N GLY A 94 -32.02 -4.84 2.14
CA GLY A 94 -31.07 -5.46 3.07
C GLY A 94 -29.89 -4.53 3.40
N PRO A 95 -28.87 -5.05 4.11
CA PRO A 95 -27.66 -4.28 4.37
C PRO A 95 -26.94 -3.92 3.07
N ILE A 96 -26.20 -2.81 3.09
CA ILE A 96 -25.31 -2.46 1.97
C ILE A 96 -24.28 -3.58 1.81
N ALA A 97 -24.17 -4.12 0.61
CA ALA A 97 -23.23 -5.18 0.28
C ALA A 97 -22.66 -4.94 -1.11
N VAL A 98 -21.38 -5.21 -1.30
CA VAL A 98 -20.71 -5.26 -2.60
C VAL A 98 -19.79 -6.46 -2.55
N ASN A 99 -19.96 -7.41 -3.45
CA ASN A 99 -19.13 -8.60 -3.55
C ASN A 99 -18.59 -8.71 -4.97
N TRP A 100 -17.30 -9.02 -5.08
CA TRP A 100 -16.61 -9.33 -6.30
C TRP A 100 -16.03 -10.74 -6.24
N PHE A 101 -16.26 -11.53 -7.30
CA PHE A 101 -15.69 -12.87 -7.46
C PHE A 101 -16.10 -13.84 -6.34
N LYS A 102 -17.33 -13.68 -5.81
CA LYS A 102 -17.86 -14.52 -4.74
C LYS A 102 -17.83 -15.99 -5.14
N GLY A 103 -17.41 -16.85 -4.21
CA GLY A 103 -17.20 -18.29 -4.44
C GLY A 103 -15.78 -18.63 -4.91
N GLY A 104 -15.01 -17.65 -5.41
CA GLY A 104 -13.61 -17.85 -5.72
C GLY A 104 -12.75 -17.90 -4.46
N LYS A 105 -11.72 -18.75 -4.47
CA LYS A 105 -10.70 -18.78 -3.41
C LYS A 105 -9.33 -18.45 -3.95
N THR A 106 -8.60 -17.59 -3.26
CA THR A 106 -7.28 -17.14 -3.67
C THR A 106 -6.41 -16.81 -2.46
N ASN A 107 -5.18 -16.38 -2.72
CA ASN A 107 -4.31 -15.74 -1.76
C ASN A 107 -3.52 -14.64 -2.48
N ILE A 108 -3.67 -13.39 -2.03
CA ILE A 108 -3.01 -12.25 -2.68
C ILE A 108 -1.49 -12.28 -2.50
N CYS A 109 -0.98 -12.80 -1.37
CA CYS A 109 0.45 -12.98 -1.16
C CYS A 109 1.02 -14.00 -2.16
N TYR A 110 0.35 -15.14 -2.36
CA TYR A 110 0.77 -16.11 -3.38
C TYR A 110 0.88 -15.48 -4.77
N ASN A 111 -0.11 -14.68 -5.18
CA ASN A 111 -0.07 -13.98 -6.48
C ASN A 111 1.02 -12.89 -6.55
N ALA A 112 1.32 -12.22 -5.44
CA ALA A 112 2.28 -11.14 -5.36
C ALA A 112 3.75 -11.61 -5.29
N VAL A 113 4.02 -12.80 -4.73
CA VAL A 113 5.40 -13.29 -4.55
C VAL A 113 5.61 -14.71 -5.09
N ASP A 114 4.91 -15.74 -4.60
CA ASP A 114 5.15 -17.13 -4.99
C ASP A 114 4.99 -17.32 -6.51
N ARG A 115 3.89 -16.82 -7.07
CA ARG A 115 3.61 -16.91 -8.50
C ARG A 115 4.64 -16.16 -9.34
N GLN A 116 5.18 -15.04 -8.84
CA GLN A 116 6.22 -14.30 -9.55
C GLN A 116 7.53 -15.11 -9.62
N VAL A 117 7.89 -15.76 -8.51
CA VAL A 117 9.04 -16.70 -8.46
C VAL A 117 8.81 -17.88 -9.43
N GLU A 118 7.62 -18.48 -9.42
CA GLU A 118 7.23 -19.58 -10.31
C GLU A 118 7.25 -19.17 -11.80
N ASN A 119 6.95 -17.90 -12.10
CA ASN A 119 7.06 -17.31 -13.44
C ASN A 119 8.51 -16.97 -13.83
N GLY A 120 9.51 -17.36 -13.05
CA GLY A 120 10.92 -17.16 -13.35
C GLY A 120 11.50 -15.83 -12.88
N LEU A 121 10.77 -15.06 -12.06
CA LEU A 121 11.26 -13.79 -11.51
C LEU A 121 12.02 -13.94 -10.18
N GLY A 122 12.32 -15.17 -9.73
CA GLY A 122 12.93 -15.42 -8.43
C GLY A 122 14.18 -14.59 -8.13
N THR A 123 15.09 -14.48 -9.11
CA THR A 123 16.34 -13.71 -9.00
C THR A 123 16.18 -12.22 -9.34
N LYS A 124 15.01 -11.79 -9.81
CA LYS A 124 14.72 -10.38 -10.09
C LYS A 124 14.61 -9.63 -8.76
N VAL A 125 15.20 -8.44 -8.68
CA VAL A 125 15.04 -7.55 -7.53
C VAL A 125 13.58 -7.13 -7.42
N ALA A 126 12.95 -7.39 -6.28
CA ALA A 126 11.65 -6.84 -5.92
C ALA A 126 11.83 -5.46 -5.27
N PHE A 127 12.72 -5.35 -4.28
CA PHE A 127 12.93 -4.11 -3.53
C PHE A 127 14.38 -3.63 -3.59
N HIS A 128 14.57 -2.38 -4.01
CA HIS A 128 15.72 -1.57 -3.67
C HIS A 128 15.39 -0.78 -2.40
N TYR A 129 16.00 -1.12 -1.29
CA TYR A 129 15.81 -0.38 -0.04
C TYR A 129 16.80 0.77 0.07
N GLU A 130 16.26 1.96 0.33
CA GLU A 130 17.00 3.19 0.60
C GLU A 130 16.70 3.69 2.01
N GLY A 131 17.72 3.69 2.85
CA GLY A 131 17.65 4.24 4.21
C GLY A 131 17.46 5.77 4.27
N ASN A 132 17.29 6.25 5.50
CA ASN A 132 17.07 7.66 5.79
C ASN A 132 18.25 8.55 5.38
N ASP A 133 19.49 8.14 5.65
CA ASP A 133 20.71 8.86 5.28
C ASP A 133 21.50 8.15 4.15
N LEU A 134 22.51 8.82 3.57
CA LEU A 134 23.37 8.24 2.54
C LEU A 134 24.24 7.11 3.07
N GLU A 135 24.66 7.22 4.33
CA GLU A 135 25.48 6.24 5.05
C GLU A 135 24.64 5.16 5.75
N ASP A 136 23.31 5.25 5.69
CA ASP A 136 22.44 4.18 6.19
C ASP A 136 22.50 2.95 5.28
N GLU A 137 21.92 1.86 5.76
CA GLU A 137 21.84 0.60 5.04
C GLU A 137 21.12 0.75 3.69
N HIS A 138 21.68 0.07 2.68
CA HIS A 138 21.05 -0.18 1.38
C HIS A 138 20.95 -1.69 1.20
N ARG A 139 19.78 -2.19 0.81
CA ARG A 139 19.56 -3.63 0.58
C ARG A 139 18.81 -3.82 -0.73
N ASP A 140 19.25 -4.78 -1.53
CA ASP A 140 18.46 -5.28 -2.64
C ASP A 140 17.87 -6.62 -2.22
N LEU A 141 16.55 -6.77 -2.34
CA LEU A 141 15.85 -8.02 -2.05
C LEU A 141 15.23 -8.54 -3.34
N THR A 142 15.61 -9.75 -3.70
CA THR A 142 15.01 -10.50 -4.81
C THR A 142 13.63 -11.05 -4.45
N TYR A 143 12.82 -11.42 -5.45
CA TYR A 143 11.52 -12.05 -5.20
C TYR A 143 11.62 -13.35 -4.37
N GLU A 144 12.68 -14.13 -4.57
CA GLU A 144 12.94 -15.32 -3.77
C GLU A 144 13.22 -14.97 -2.30
N GLU A 145 14.06 -13.97 -2.04
CA GLU A 145 14.36 -13.50 -0.67
C GLU A 145 13.13 -12.87 0.01
N VAL A 146 12.31 -12.10 -0.73
CA VAL A 146 11.05 -11.55 -0.23
C VAL A 146 10.08 -12.68 0.13
N LYS A 147 9.93 -13.69 -0.74
CA LYS A 147 9.07 -14.85 -0.47
C LYS A 147 9.53 -15.61 0.79
N ASP A 148 10.83 -15.84 0.92
CA ASP A 148 11.41 -16.55 2.06
C ASP A 148 11.16 -15.79 3.36
N GLU A 149 11.41 -14.48 3.39
CA GLU A 149 11.17 -13.66 4.57
C GLU A 149 9.67 -13.58 4.91
N VAL A 150 8.80 -13.45 3.90
CA VAL A 150 7.34 -13.51 4.10
C VAL A 150 6.93 -14.84 4.75
N CYS A 151 7.51 -15.96 4.32
CA CYS A 151 7.22 -17.26 4.93
C CYS A 151 7.72 -17.36 6.37
N ARG A 152 8.90 -16.82 6.68
CA ARG A 152 9.44 -16.78 8.04
C ARG A 152 8.54 -15.96 8.96
N VAL A 153 8.14 -14.76 8.53
CA VAL A 153 7.26 -13.89 9.31
C VAL A 153 5.89 -14.54 9.50
N ALA A 154 5.33 -15.15 8.45
CA ALA A 154 4.07 -15.88 8.54
C ALA A 154 4.12 -17.03 9.56
N ASN A 155 5.21 -17.81 9.56
CA ASN A 155 5.42 -18.88 10.54
C ASN A 155 5.60 -18.32 11.96
N CYS A 156 6.34 -17.22 12.13
CA CYS A 156 6.45 -16.53 13.41
C CYS A 156 5.08 -16.07 13.94
N LEU A 157 4.24 -15.47 13.10
CA LEU A 157 2.91 -15.03 13.50
C LEU A 157 2.03 -16.21 13.93
N LYS A 158 2.11 -17.35 13.23
CA LYS A 158 1.43 -18.58 13.63
C LYS A 158 1.93 -19.14 14.97
N GLU A 159 3.24 -19.07 15.23
CA GLU A 159 3.83 -19.45 16.52
C GLU A 159 3.34 -18.54 17.65
N LEU A 160 3.20 -17.24 17.38
CA LEU A 160 2.58 -16.26 18.28
C LEU A 160 1.04 -16.39 18.37
N GLY A 161 0.46 -17.43 17.75
CA GLY A 161 -0.95 -17.78 17.89
C GLY A 161 -1.92 -17.09 16.93
N VAL A 162 -1.44 -16.31 15.96
CA VAL A 162 -2.29 -15.64 14.97
C VAL A 162 -2.97 -16.65 14.04
N LYS A 163 -4.28 -16.50 13.85
CA LYS A 163 -5.11 -17.35 13.00
C LYS A 163 -5.75 -16.54 11.86
N LYS A 164 -6.34 -17.27 10.90
CA LYS A 164 -7.15 -16.67 9.84
C LYS A 164 -8.27 -15.82 10.45
N GLY A 165 -8.36 -14.57 10.00
CA GLY A 165 -9.35 -13.58 10.46
C GLY A 165 -8.89 -12.73 11.65
N ASP A 166 -7.82 -13.11 12.35
CA ASP A 166 -7.28 -12.28 13.44
C ASP A 166 -6.65 -11.00 12.89
N CYS A 167 -6.71 -9.92 13.67
CA CYS A 167 -6.14 -8.63 13.29
C CYS A 167 -4.72 -8.45 13.84
N VAL A 168 -3.78 -8.02 12.99
CA VAL A 168 -2.39 -7.74 13.36
C VAL A 168 -2.07 -6.27 13.09
N CYS A 169 -1.65 -5.54 14.12
CA CYS A 169 -1.31 -4.13 13.99
C CYS A 169 0.13 -3.97 13.51
N LEU A 170 0.35 -3.17 12.46
CA LEU A 170 1.68 -2.87 11.93
C LEU A 170 2.01 -1.40 12.17
N TYR A 171 2.87 -1.11 13.16
CA TYR A 171 3.33 0.24 13.51
C TYR A 171 4.83 0.36 13.21
N MET A 172 5.16 0.42 11.93
CA MET A 172 6.54 0.36 11.42
C MET A 172 6.86 1.56 10.52
N PRO A 173 8.14 1.94 10.37
CA PRO A 173 8.57 2.88 9.34
C PRO A 173 8.59 2.21 7.96
N MET A 174 8.95 2.99 6.93
CA MET A 174 9.15 2.48 5.56
C MET A 174 10.46 1.71 5.40
N VAL A 175 10.52 0.53 6.01
CA VAL A 175 11.55 -0.50 5.86
C VAL A 175 10.99 -1.69 5.07
N PRO A 176 11.81 -2.55 4.44
CA PRO A 176 11.34 -3.71 3.66
C PRO A 176 10.47 -4.67 4.48
N GLU A 177 10.72 -4.74 5.79
CA GLU A 177 9.97 -5.58 6.71
C GLU A 177 8.50 -5.18 6.82
N LEU A 178 8.12 -3.92 6.54
CA LEU A 178 6.72 -3.47 6.57
C LEU A 178 5.86 -4.11 5.45
N PRO A 179 6.17 -3.95 4.14
CA PRO A 179 5.43 -4.65 3.10
C PRO A 179 5.53 -6.19 3.24
N ILE A 180 6.65 -6.72 3.73
CA ILE A 180 6.80 -8.15 4.05
C ILE A 180 5.81 -8.59 5.13
N ALA A 181 5.66 -7.83 6.22
CA ALA A 181 4.70 -8.11 7.28
C ALA A 181 3.24 -8.06 6.78
N MET A 182 2.92 -7.11 5.89
CA MET A 182 1.60 -7.03 5.25
C MET A 182 1.31 -8.30 4.44
N LEU A 183 2.27 -8.77 3.65
CA LEU A 183 2.16 -9.99 2.86
C LEU A 183 2.10 -11.24 3.75
N ALA A 184 2.87 -11.29 4.84
CA ALA A 184 2.86 -12.39 5.80
C ALA A 184 1.49 -12.54 6.49
N CYS A 185 0.86 -11.43 6.88
CA CYS A 185 -0.52 -11.44 7.39
C CYS A 185 -1.49 -12.00 6.33
N ALA A 186 -1.41 -11.47 5.10
CA ALA A 186 -2.25 -11.93 3.99
C ALA A 186 -1.99 -13.42 3.63
N ARG A 187 -0.76 -13.91 3.79
CA ARG A 187 -0.40 -15.31 3.53
C ARG A 187 -1.16 -16.27 4.44
N ILE A 188 -1.35 -15.92 5.70
CA ILE A 188 -2.01 -16.76 6.70
C ILE A 188 -3.50 -16.42 6.88
N GLY A 189 -4.03 -15.52 6.05
CA GLY A 189 -5.41 -15.04 6.12
C GLY A 189 -5.69 -14.13 7.33
N ALA A 190 -4.67 -13.58 7.97
CA ALA A 190 -4.81 -12.54 8.99
C ALA A 190 -5.09 -11.18 8.33
N VAL A 191 -5.76 -10.31 9.07
CA VAL A 191 -6.16 -8.96 8.64
C VAL A 191 -5.14 -7.98 9.18
N HIS A 192 -4.25 -7.45 8.34
CA HIS A 192 -3.31 -6.44 8.84
C HIS A 192 -3.98 -5.08 9.01
N SER A 193 -3.51 -4.31 9.98
CA SER A 193 -3.94 -2.94 10.24
C SER A 193 -2.70 -2.05 10.39
N VAL A 194 -2.26 -1.46 9.29
CA VAL A 194 -1.12 -0.55 9.30
C VAL A 194 -1.48 0.78 9.94
N VAL A 195 -0.63 1.24 10.85
CA VAL A 195 -0.73 2.53 11.52
C VAL A 195 0.53 3.32 11.22
N PHE A 196 0.38 4.52 10.66
CA PHE A 196 1.51 5.39 10.33
C PHE A 196 2.42 5.64 11.55
N GLY A 197 3.72 5.37 11.40
CA GLY A 197 4.73 5.48 12.46
C GLY A 197 4.86 6.88 13.11
N GLY A 198 4.27 7.91 12.51
CA GLY A 198 4.22 9.26 13.09
C GLY A 198 3.04 9.53 14.03
N PHE A 199 2.12 8.58 14.24
CA PHE A 199 0.99 8.76 15.16
C PHE A 199 1.36 8.61 16.63
N SER A 200 0.57 9.25 17.50
CA SER A 200 0.73 9.21 18.95
C SER A 200 0.26 7.88 19.55
N ALA A 201 0.67 7.61 20.78
CA ALA A 201 0.23 6.44 21.54
C ALA A 201 -1.30 6.36 21.67
N GLU A 202 -1.96 7.49 21.91
CA GLU A 202 -3.42 7.61 21.97
C GLU A 202 -4.11 7.20 20.66
N ALA A 203 -3.57 7.67 19.52
CA ALA A 203 -4.08 7.35 18.20
C ALA A 203 -3.83 5.89 17.82
N LEU A 204 -2.69 5.32 18.24
CA LEU A 204 -2.36 3.91 18.07
C LEU A 204 -3.27 3.02 18.92
N ALA A 205 -3.42 3.32 20.22
CA ALA A 205 -4.26 2.58 21.16
C ALA A 205 -5.72 2.52 20.71
N GLY A 206 -6.27 3.65 20.22
CA GLY A 206 -7.64 3.69 19.69
C GLY A 206 -7.88 2.70 18.55
N ARG A 207 -6.91 2.57 17.64
CA ARG A 207 -6.97 1.63 16.49
C ARG A 207 -6.76 0.18 16.94
N ILE A 208 -5.82 -0.04 17.87
CA ILE A 208 -5.59 -1.37 18.44
C ILE A 208 -6.87 -1.91 19.08
N CYS A 209 -7.55 -1.10 19.89
CA CYS A 209 -8.79 -1.48 20.56
C CYS A 209 -9.95 -1.71 19.59
N ASP A 210 -10.11 -0.84 18.59
CA ASP A 210 -11.23 -0.94 17.64
C ASP A 210 -11.11 -2.20 16.75
N ALA A 211 -9.92 -2.49 16.22
CA ALA A 211 -9.66 -3.68 15.43
C ALA A 211 -9.34 -4.93 16.28
N LYS A 212 -9.33 -4.82 17.62
CA LYS A 212 -9.01 -5.91 18.57
C LYS A 212 -7.72 -6.65 18.20
N ASN A 213 -6.64 -5.90 18.02
CA ASN A 213 -5.35 -6.46 17.65
C ASN A 213 -4.65 -7.05 18.87
N ASP A 214 -4.37 -8.36 18.85
CA ASP A 214 -3.65 -9.04 19.94
C ASP A 214 -2.13 -9.07 19.72
N VAL A 215 -1.69 -8.80 18.49
CA VAL A 215 -0.28 -8.73 18.09
C VAL A 215 0.02 -7.37 17.45
N VAL A 216 1.11 -6.73 17.90
CA VAL A 216 1.66 -5.51 17.31
C VAL A 216 3.05 -5.78 16.76
N ILE A 217 3.30 -5.44 15.50
CA ILE A 217 4.64 -5.42 14.93
C ILE A 217 5.13 -3.96 14.90
N THR A 218 6.31 -3.71 15.46
CA THR A 218 6.90 -2.37 15.57
C THR A 218 8.43 -2.44 15.39
N CYS A 219 9.11 -1.31 15.53
CA CYS A 219 10.57 -1.23 15.57
C CYS A 219 11.05 -0.60 16.89
N ASP A 220 12.32 -0.77 17.22
CA ASP A 220 12.98 -0.03 18.30
C ASP A 220 12.80 1.48 18.11
N GLY A 221 13.21 2.01 16.96
CA GLY A 221 13.00 3.39 16.54
C GLY A 221 13.39 3.62 15.09
N VAL A 222 13.23 4.85 14.63
CA VAL A 222 13.62 5.28 13.28
C VAL A 222 14.17 6.70 13.30
N MET A 223 15.11 6.98 12.40
CA MET A 223 15.54 8.35 12.10
C MET A 223 14.66 8.92 10.99
N ARG A 224 14.02 10.05 11.25
CA ARG A 224 13.26 10.79 10.24
C ARG A 224 13.97 12.12 10.00
N GLY A 225 14.76 12.16 8.93
CA GLY A 225 15.81 13.16 8.78
C GLY A 225 16.80 13.05 9.93
N LYS A 226 16.97 14.14 10.69
CA LYS A 226 17.83 14.17 11.89
C LYS A 226 17.12 13.77 13.18
N LYS A 227 15.79 13.58 13.15
CA LYS A 227 14.99 13.36 14.36
C LYS A 227 14.85 11.87 14.65
N LEU A 228 15.21 11.46 15.87
CA LEU A 228 14.88 10.13 16.40
C LEU A 228 13.38 10.06 16.75
N ILE A 229 12.74 8.96 16.34
CA ILE A 229 11.39 8.57 16.74
C ILE A 229 11.49 7.21 17.42
N GLU A 230 11.21 7.17 18.73
CA GLU A 230 11.26 5.96 19.57
C GLU A 230 9.95 5.16 19.42
N LEU A 231 9.81 4.40 18.33
CA LEU A 231 8.55 3.70 17.99
C LEU A 231 8.13 2.68 19.05
N LYS A 232 9.07 1.93 19.63
CA LYS A 232 8.76 0.95 20.68
C LYS A 232 8.20 1.62 21.94
N LYS A 233 8.73 2.78 22.32
CA LYS A 233 8.22 3.56 23.45
C LYS A 233 6.78 4.01 23.24
N VAL A 234 6.44 4.45 22.02
CA VAL A 234 5.05 4.80 21.66
C VAL A 234 4.15 3.55 21.70
N ALA A 235 4.65 2.40 21.24
CA ALA A 235 3.91 1.14 21.30
C ALA A 235 3.67 0.67 22.75
N ASP A 236 4.63 0.87 23.66
CA ASP A 236 4.46 0.55 25.09
C ASP A 236 3.45 1.45 25.79
N GLU A 237 3.47 2.75 25.47
CA GLU A 237 2.45 3.68 25.97
C GLU A 237 1.06 3.33 25.41
N ALA A 238 0.98 2.99 24.12
CA ALA A 238 -0.27 2.55 23.51
C ALA A 238 -0.79 1.25 24.13
N ALA A 239 0.09 0.30 24.48
CA ALA A 239 -0.29 -0.93 25.16
C ALA A 239 -0.96 -0.67 26.51
N LYS A 240 -0.40 0.23 27.32
CA LYS A 240 -0.99 0.66 28.61
C LYS A 240 -2.35 1.33 28.41
N LEU A 241 -2.47 2.19 27.39
CA LEU A 241 -3.72 2.87 27.06
C LEU A 241 -4.79 1.88 26.55
N SER A 242 -4.40 0.88 25.77
CA SER A 242 -5.30 -0.19 25.31
C SER A 242 -5.75 -1.06 26.47
N GLU A 243 -4.86 -1.41 27.40
CA GLU A 243 -5.21 -2.19 28.60
C GLU A 243 -6.21 -1.42 29.47
N ALA A 244 -6.01 -0.10 29.67
CA ALA A 244 -6.95 0.76 30.37
C ALA A 244 -8.33 0.85 29.69
N ARG A 245 -8.43 0.50 28.39
CA ARG A 245 -9.68 0.42 27.61
C ARG A 245 -10.25 -1.00 27.55
N GLY A 246 -9.65 -1.95 28.26
CA GLY A 246 -10.11 -3.33 28.32
C GLY A 246 -9.62 -4.22 27.16
N HIS A 247 -8.58 -3.82 26.43
CA HIS A 247 -7.96 -4.65 25.38
C HIS A 247 -6.47 -4.86 25.65
N SER A 248 -6.06 -6.10 25.89
CA SER A 248 -4.65 -6.43 26.19
C SER A 248 -3.93 -6.93 24.93
N ILE A 249 -2.74 -6.39 24.68
CA ILE A 249 -1.86 -6.87 23.60
C ILE A 249 -1.07 -8.07 24.16
N SER A 250 -1.17 -9.22 23.48
CA SER A 250 -0.50 -10.46 23.90
C SER A 250 0.97 -10.46 23.48
N HIS A 251 1.28 -9.97 22.28
CA HIS A 251 2.64 -10.01 21.74
C HIS A 251 3.02 -8.72 21.00
N LYS A 252 4.28 -8.31 21.16
CA LYS A 252 4.92 -7.24 20.38
C LYS A 252 6.15 -7.78 19.67
N LEU A 253 6.11 -7.84 18.35
CA LEU A 253 7.26 -8.22 17.53
C LEU A 253 8.05 -6.96 17.15
N VAL A 254 9.27 -6.83 17.67
CA VAL A 254 10.07 -5.60 17.61
C VAL A 254 11.26 -5.79 16.66
N LEU A 255 11.28 -5.05 15.55
CA LEU A 255 12.44 -4.97 14.66
C LEU A 255 13.54 -4.10 15.28
N LYS A 256 14.77 -4.63 15.30
CA LYS A 256 15.96 -3.89 15.73
C LYS A 256 16.50 -3.09 14.53
N ARG A 257 15.92 -1.92 14.26
CA ARG A 257 16.24 -1.06 13.11
C ARG A 257 17.42 -0.13 13.39
N LEU A 258 17.47 0.50 14.57
CA LEU A 258 18.54 1.44 14.93
C LEU A 258 19.58 0.84 15.88
N GLY A 259 19.19 -0.15 16.68
CA GLY A 259 20.03 -0.80 17.66
C GLY A 259 20.22 0.02 18.95
N PRO A 260 20.75 -0.62 20.01
CA PRO A 260 20.80 -0.06 21.37
C PRO A 260 21.69 1.17 21.51
N GLU A 261 22.62 1.40 20.57
CA GLU A 261 23.49 2.58 20.55
C GLU A 261 22.73 3.87 20.19
N LYS A 262 21.71 3.75 19.32
CA LYS A 262 20.92 4.88 18.82
C LYS A 262 19.53 4.96 19.45
N CYS A 263 18.94 3.83 19.81
CA CYS A 263 17.61 3.76 20.42
C CYS A 263 17.58 2.68 21.50
N LYS A 264 17.45 3.08 22.76
CA LYS A 264 17.28 2.15 23.88
C LYS A 264 15.83 1.69 23.93
N VAL A 265 15.64 0.40 24.19
CA VAL A 265 14.32 -0.23 24.29
C VAL A 265 14.18 -0.87 25.67
N ASP A 266 13.09 -0.52 26.35
CA ASP A 266 12.59 -1.29 27.48
C ASP A 266 11.84 -2.51 26.94
N PHE A 267 12.26 -3.70 27.36
CA PHE A 267 11.78 -4.98 26.83
C PHE A 267 10.99 -5.72 27.90
N VAL A 268 9.75 -6.10 27.58
CA VAL A 268 8.83 -6.81 28.48
C VAL A 268 8.91 -8.30 28.18
N GLU A 269 9.52 -9.06 29.08
CA GLU A 269 9.69 -10.51 28.95
C GLU A 269 8.35 -11.23 28.74
N GLY A 270 8.31 -12.16 27.78
CA GLY A 270 7.11 -12.93 27.41
C GLY A 270 6.11 -12.19 26.52
N VAL A 271 6.14 -10.86 26.47
CA VAL A 271 5.29 -10.05 25.58
C VAL A 271 6.08 -9.58 24.36
N ASP A 272 7.30 -9.08 24.57
CA ASP A 272 8.14 -8.54 23.52
C ASP A 272 9.02 -9.64 22.91
N HIS A 273 9.18 -9.62 21.59
CA HIS A 273 9.98 -10.57 20.82
C HIS A 273 10.83 -9.81 19.81
N TRP A 274 12.14 -10.08 19.73
CA TRP A 274 12.99 -9.45 18.71
C TRP A 274 12.77 -10.12 17.36
N TRP A 275 12.31 -9.35 16.36
CA TRP A 275 12.12 -9.81 14.97
C TRP A 275 13.36 -10.52 14.45
N ASN A 276 14.53 -9.88 14.54
CA ASN A 276 15.79 -10.37 13.98
C ASN A 276 16.26 -11.71 14.60
N GLU A 277 15.68 -12.10 15.73
CA GLU A 277 16.00 -13.33 16.46
C GLU A 277 14.94 -14.40 16.16
N ILE A 278 13.67 -14.11 16.43
CA ILE A 278 12.58 -15.09 16.30
C ILE A 278 12.19 -15.38 14.85
N VAL A 279 12.22 -14.40 13.94
CA VAL A 279 11.86 -14.59 12.53
C VAL A 279 12.97 -15.36 11.80
N LYS A 280 14.24 -15.06 12.09
CA LYS A 280 15.39 -15.65 11.41
C LYS A 280 15.46 -17.17 11.54
N ILE A 281 14.96 -17.73 12.65
CA ILE A 281 14.97 -19.17 12.91
C ILE A 281 13.76 -19.91 12.31
N GLN A 282 12.76 -19.19 11.81
CA GLN A 282 11.57 -19.80 11.21
C GLN A 282 11.88 -20.46 9.87
N SER A 283 11.05 -21.41 9.45
CA SER A 283 11.14 -22.02 8.11
C SER A 283 10.84 -21.00 7.01
N THR A 284 11.56 -21.07 5.88
CA THR A 284 11.24 -20.36 4.63
C THR A 284 10.07 -20.98 3.87
N VAL A 285 9.51 -22.07 4.38
CA VAL A 285 8.33 -22.72 3.81
C VAL A 285 7.13 -22.49 4.71
N CYS A 286 6.14 -21.79 4.19
CA CYS A 286 4.83 -21.59 4.82
C CYS A 286 3.76 -21.76 3.74
N ALA A 287 2.84 -22.73 3.86
CA ALA A 287 1.76 -22.86 2.89
C ALA A 287 0.78 -21.67 2.99
N PRO A 288 0.34 -21.08 1.87
CA PRO A 288 -0.66 -20.01 1.91
C PRO A 288 -2.01 -20.55 2.38
N GLU A 289 -2.71 -19.78 3.20
CA GLU A 289 -4.10 -19.99 3.55
C GLU A 289 -4.97 -19.52 2.37
N TRP A 290 -5.72 -20.45 1.77
CA TRP A 290 -6.64 -20.12 0.68
C TRP A 290 -7.92 -19.52 1.27
N VAL A 291 -8.19 -18.25 0.95
CA VAL A 291 -9.31 -17.49 1.50
C VAL A 291 -10.32 -17.16 0.42
N ASP A 292 -11.58 -16.96 0.80
CA ASP A 292 -12.62 -16.50 -0.12
C ASP A 292 -12.24 -15.12 -0.69
N ALA A 293 -12.71 -14.81 -1.91
CA ALA A 293 -12.50 -13.49 -2.52
C ALA A 293 -12.96 -12.34 -1.61
N GLU A 294 -14.03 -12.58 -0.84
CA GLU A 294 -14.61 -11.63 0.13
C GLU A 294 -13.96 -11.68 1.52
N HIS A 295 -12.91 -12.48 1.71
CA HIS A 295 -12.19 -12.52 2.99
C HIS A 295 -11.51 -11.16 3.25
N PRO A 296 -11.65 -10.58 4.45
CA PRO A 296 -10.98 -9.34 4.82
C PRO A 296 -9.46 -9.43 4.64
N LEU A 297 -8.89 -8.49 3.89
CA LEU A 297 -7.45 -8.43 3.67
C LEU A 297 -6.77 -7.50 4.68
N PHE A 298 -7.32 -6.30 4.86
CA PHE A 298 -6.78 -5.31 5.77
C PHE A 298 -7.85 -4.33 6.27
N ILE A 299 -7.53 -3.67 7.37
CA ILE A 299 -8.24 -2.51 7.90
C ILE A 299 -7.31 -1.31 7.85
N LEU A 300 -7.72 -0.22 7.20
CA LEU A 300 -6.97 1.02 7.16
C LEU A 300 -7.79 2.17 7.74
N TYR A 301 -7.30 2.73 8.85
CA TYR A 301 -8.00 3.77 9.57
C TYR A 301 -7.83 5.15 8.95
N THR A 302 -8.95 5.82 8.71
CA THR A 302 -8.99 7.20 8.21
C THR A 302 -9.55 8.17 9.26
N SER A 303 -9.23 9.47 9.11
CA SER A 303 -9.83 10.52 9.94
C SER A 303 -11.32 10.65 9.62
N GLY A 304 -12.19 10.13 10.48
CA GLY A 304 -13.63 10.29 10.34
C GLY A 304 -14.06 11.74 10.60
N SER A 305 -15.11 12.20 9.91
CA SER A 305 -15.74 13.51 10.16
C SER A 305 -16.33 13.65 11.57
N THR A 306 -16.55 12.53 12.26
CA THR A 306 -17.15 12.43 13.60
C THR A 306 -16.12 12.32 14.72
N GLY A 307 -14.83 12.52 14.43
CA GLY A 307 -13.74 12.51 15.42
C GLY A 307 -13.18 11.12 15.77
N GLN A 308 -13.98 10.05 15.70
CA GLN A 308 -13.49 8.68 15.84
C GLN A 308 -12.89 8.15 14.52
N PRO A 309 -11.68 7.55 14.54
CA PRO A 309 -11.11 6.90 13.36
C PRO A 309 -12.05 5.83 12.82
N LYS A 310 -12.22 5.76 11.49
CA LYS A 310 -13.04 4.73 10.83
C LYS A 310 -12.14 3.72 10.16
N GLY A 311 -12.22 2.45 10.55
CA GLY A 311 -11.51 1.34 9.92
C GLY A 311 -12.14 0.99 8.57
N ILE A 312 -11.50 1.38 7.47
CA ILE A 312 -11.93 0.99 6.13
C ILE A 312 -11.41 -0.41 5.85
N LEU A 313 -12.33 -1.34 5.58
CA LEU A 313 -12.01 -2.73 5.26
C LEU A 313 -11.98 -2.93 3.74
N HIS A 314 -10.94 -3.60 3.27
CA HIS A 314 -10.87 -4.10 1.89
C HIS A 314 -10.83 -5.64 1.89
N THR A 315 -11.55 -6.25 0.95
CA THR A 315 -11.57 -7.70 0.73
C THR A 315 -10.52 -8.14 -0.28
N THR A 316 -10.16 -9.42 -0.27
CA THR A 316 -8.96 -9.95 -0.94
C THR A 316 -9.04 -9.92 -2.46
N GLY A 317 -10.06 -10.53 -3.05
CA GLY A 317 -10.15 -10.77 -4.50
C GLY A 317 -10.31 -9.50 -5.30
N GLY A 318 -11.31 -8.68 -4.94
CA GLY A 318 -11.56 -7.39 -5.59
C GLY A 318 -10.36 -6.44 -5.49
N TYR A 319 -9.75 -6.33 -4.32
CA TYR A 319 -8.59 -5.45 -4.11
C TYR A 319 -7.34 -5.92 -4.86
N MET A 320 -7.09 -7.24 -4.95
CA MET A 320 -6.02 -7.82 -5.76
C MET A 320 -6.16 -7.42 -7.24
N VAL A 321 -7.34 -7.67 -7.83
CA VAL A 321 -7.59 -7.36 -9.24
C VAL A 321 -7.50 -5.86 -9.49
N TYR A 322 -8.11 -5.05 -8.62
CA TYR A 322 -8.07 -3.59 -8.70
C TYR A 322 -6.63 -3.06 -8.69
N SER A 323 -5.87 -3.35 -7.62
CA SER A 323 -4.53 -2.77 -7.43
C SER A 323 -3.53 -3.18 -8.50
N ALA A 324 -3.60 -4.43 -8.96
CA ALA A 324 -2.76 -4.90 -10.05
C ALA A 324 -3.13 -4.25 -11.39
N THR A 325 -4.43 -4.13 -11.69
CA THR A 325 -4.92 -3.57 -12.95
C THR A 325 -4.61 -2.08 -13.04
N THR A 326 -4.89 -1.32 -11.99
CA THR A 326 -4.58 0.11 -11.98
C THR A 326 -3.08 0.35 -12.02
N PHE A 327 -2.27 -0.46 -11.32
CA PHE A 327 -0.82 -0.33 -11.42
C PHE A 327 -0.32 -0.53 -12.86
N LYS A 328 -0.76 -1.61 -13.50
CA LYS A 328 -0.39 -1.95 -14.88
C LYS A 328 -0.71 -0.82 -15.86
N TYR A 329 -1.96 -0.36 -15.89
CA TYR A 329 -2.42 0.58 -16.91
C TYR A 329 -2.13 2.05 -16.58
N ALA A 330 -2.22 2.46 -15.31
CA ALA A 330 -2.04 3.86 -14.95
C ALA A 330 -0.57 4.29 -14.90
N PHE A 331 0.34 3.38 -14.53
CA PHE A 331 1.79 3.66 -14.54
C PHE A 331 2.50 3.12 -15.79
N ASP A 332 1.77 2.40 -16.64
CA ASP A 332 2.30 1.72 -17.83
C ASP A 332 3.61 0.98 -17.52
N TYR A 333 3.59 0.19 -16.44
CA TYR A 333 4.78 -0.48 -15.94
C TYR A 333 5.22 -1.58 -16.92
N GLN A 334 6.48 -1.54 -17.33
CA GLN A 334 7.10 -2.55 -18.17
C GLN A 334 8.05 -3.44 -17.35
N PRO A 335 8.29 -4.71 -17.74
CA PRO A 335 9.07 -5.65 -16.94
C PRO A 335 10.50 -5.20 -16.57
N GLU A 336 11.11 -4.33 -17.37
CA GLU A 336 12.46 -3.79 -17.17
C GLU A 336 12.49 -2.48 -16.36
N ASP A 337 11.31 -1.93 -16.03
CA ASP A 337 11.21 -0.67 -15.31
C ASP A 337 11.53 -0.85 -13.81
N VAL A 338 12.06 0.23 -13.22
CA VAL A 338 12.14 0.46 -11.79
C VAL A 338 11.14 1.53 -11.41
N TYR A 339 10.22 1.16 -10.52
CA TYR A 339 9.15 2.03 -10.03
C TYR A 339 9.50 2.63 -8.66
N PHE A 340 9.20 3.91 -8.43
CA PHE A 340 9.45 4.57 -7.15
C PHE A 340 8.23 5.34 -6.65
N CYS A 341 7.52 4.76 -5.68
CA CYS A 341 6.53 5.49 -4.90
C CYS A 341 7.15 6.04 -3.61
N THR A 342 7.02 7.35 -3.39
CA THR A 342 7.54 7.99 -2.17
C THR A 342 6.54 7.97 -1.01
N ALA A 343 5.45 7.21 -1.13
CA ALA A 343 4.41 7.15 -0.13
C ALA A 343 4.75 6.15 0.98
N ASP A 344 4.09 6.32 2.12
CA ASP A 344 4.21 5.44 3.28
C ASP A 344 3.04 4.43 3.30
N CYS A 345 3.30 3.18 3.71
CA CYS A 345 2.27 2.13 3.80
C CYS A 345 1.25 2.37 4.92
N GLY A 346 1.45 3.34 5.82
CA GLY A 346 0.40 3.88 6.70
C GLY A 346 -0.73 4.60 5.96
N TRP A 347 -0.64 4.77 4.63
CA TRP A 347 -1.68 5.31 3.77
C TRP A 347 -2.07 4.32 2.67
N ILE A 348 -3.23 4.54 2.05
CA ILE A 348 -3.76 3.67 0.99
C ILE A 348 -2.84 3.65 -0.24
N THR A 349 -2.11 4.74 -0.50
CA THR A 349 -1.13 4.81 -1.58
C THR A 349 -0.02 3.78 -1.40
N GLY A 350 0.52 3.62 -0.19
CA GLY A 350 1.55 2.60 0.07
C GLY A 350 0.98 1.18 0.05
N HIS A 351 -0.26 0.97 0.50
CA HIS A 351 -0.91 -0.34 0.32
C HIS A 351 -1.01 -0.72 -1.16
N SER A 352 -1.64 0.13 -1.96
CA SER A 352 -1.96 -0.18 -3.35
C SER A 352 -0.73 -0.13 -4.24
N TYR A 353 0.17 0.83 -4.01
CA TYR A 353 1.22 1.23 -4.95
C TYR A 353 2.63 1.25 -4.35
N VAL A 354 2.83 0.65 -3.17
CA VAL A 354 4.14 0.14 -2.72
C VAL A 354 4.03 -1.37 -2.51
N THR A 355 2.99 -1.87 -1.84
CA THR A 355 2.91 -3.31 -1.55
C THR A 355 2.26 -4.09 -2.69
N TYR A 356 0.95 -3.93 -2.91
CA TYR A 356 0.19 -4.93 -3.66
C TYR A 356 0.31 -4.81 -5.18
N GLY A 357 -0.07 -3.67 -5.77
CA GLY A 357 -0.11 -3.47 -7.22
C GLY A 357 1.23 -3.75 -7.92
N PRO A 358 2.36 -3.18 -7.44
CA PRO A 358 3.68 -3.43 -8.01
C PRO A 358 4.09 -4.92 -7.94
N LEU A 359 3.96 -5.55 -6.77
CA LEU A 359 4.36 -6.95 -6.60
C LEU A 359 3.51 -7.91 -7.42
N LEU A 360 2.20 -7.67 -7.53
CA LEU A 360 1.28 -8.44 -8.38
C LEU A 360 1.65 -8.37 -9.87
N ASN A 361 2.38 -7.33 -10.29
CA ASN A 361 2.88 -7.15 -11.65
C ASN A 361 4.38 -7.51 -11.80
N GLY A 362 5.00 -8.13 -10.80
CA GLY A 362 6.41 -8.52 -10.88
C GLY A 362 7.37 -7.32 -10.90
N ALA A 363 6.97 -6.16 -10.34
CA ALA A 363 7.74 -4.94 -10.42
C ALA A 363 9.00 -4.91 -9.54
N THR A 364 10.08 -4.34 -10.08
CA THR A 364 11.20 -3.84 -9.27
C THR A 364 10.86 -2.44 -8.77
N GLN A 365 11.02 -2.19 -7.48
CA GLN A 365 10.68 -0.90 -6.89
C GLN A 365 11.61 -0.44 -5.79
N VAL A 366 11.61 0.86 -5.53
CA VAL A 366 12.35 1.47 -4.41
C VAL A 366 11.45 1.59 -3.18
N VAL A 367 11.89 1.00 -2.06
CA VAL A 367 11.31 1.22 -0.72
C VAL A 367 12.17 2.25 0.00
N TYR A 368 11.61 3.43 0.27
CA TYR A 368 12.36 4.57 0.79
C TYR A 368 11.91 4.99 2.18
N GLU A 369 12.82 4.96 3.15
CA GLU A 369 12.54 5.30 4.55
C GLU A 369 12.62 6.81 4.84
N GLY A 370 13.42 7.52 4.04
CA GLY A 370 13.83 8.88 4.35
C GLY A 370 12.82 9.98 3.99
N LEU A 371 13.32 11.22 3.98
CA LEU A 371 12.56 12.41 3.61
C LEU A 371 13.06 12.98 2.27
N PRO A 372 12.15 13.51 1.43
CA PRO A 372 12.50 14.01 0.10
C PRO A 372 13.58 15.10 0.09
N ASN A 373 13.78 15.79 1.23
CA ASN A 373 14.71 16.89 1.40
C ASN A 373 15.90 16.61 2.34
N TYR A 374 16.12 15.35 2.75
CA TYR A 374 17.19 14.97 3.65
C TYR A 374 18.14 13.94 3.02
N PRO A 375 19.48 14.10 3.13
CA PRO A 375 20.19 15.20 3.79
C PRO A 375 20.10 16.54 3.05
N ARG A 376 19.66 16.53 1.79
CA ARG A 376 19.46 17.72 0.97
C ARG A 376 18.25 17.56 0.03
N PRO A 377 17.71 18.68 -0.53
CA PRO A 377 16.60 18.69 -1.49
C PRO A 377 16.85 18.03 -2.86
N ASP A 378 17.96 17.30 -3.02
CA ASP A 378 18.26 16.48 -4.20
C ASP A 378 18.02 14.97 -3.97
N ARG A 379 17.57 14.56 -2.78
CA ARG A 379 17.54 13.15 -2.38
C ARG A 379 16.69 12.28 -3.30
N LEU A 380 15.47 12.70 -3.65
CA LEU A 380 14.61 11.92 -4.56
C LEU A 380 15.26 11.76 -5.94
N TRP A 381 15.85 12.83 -6.49
CA TRP A 381 16.47 12.82 -7.82
C TRP A 381 17.73 11.95 -7.85
N ARG A 382 18.49 11.93 -6.74
CA ARG A 382 19.63 11.00 -6.58
C ARG A 382 19.20 9.54 -6.57
N ILE A 383 18.08 9.21 -5.91
CA ILE A 383 17.51 7.86 -5.95
C ILE A 383 17.09 7.51 -7.38
N VAL A 384 16.42 8.45 -8.07
CA VAL A 384 16.02 8.28 -9.48
C VAL A 384 17.23 8.00 -10.37
N GLY A 385 18.32 8.76 -10.24
CA GLY A 385 19.56 8.51 -10.98
C GLY A 385 20.25 7.19 -10.60
N LYS A 386 20.37 6.91 -9.31
CA LYS A 386 21.05 5.69 -8.78
C LYS A 386 20.42 4.40 -9.30
N TYR A 387 19.10 4.30 -9.27
CA TYR A 387 18.37 3.10 -9.71
C TYR A 387 17.78 3.21 -11.11
N ARG A 388 18.07 4.30 -11.84
CA ARG A 388 17.52 4.58 -13.17
C ARG A 388 16.00 4.46 -13.21
N VAL A 389 15.31 5.04 -12.23
CA VAL A 389 13.84 4.95 -12.07
C VAL A 389 13.10 5.45 -13.32
N GLN A 390 12.07 4.72 -13.77
CA GLN A 390 11.22 5.10 -14.90
C GLN A 390 9.94 5.80 -14.47
N GLN A 391 9.35 5.41 -13.34
CA GLN A 391 8.15 6.04 -12.81
C GLN A 391 8.37 6.53 -11.38
N VAL A 392 8.04 7.80 -11.14
CA VAL A 392 7.99 8.37 -9.79
C VAL A 392 6.55 8.67 -9.44
N TYR A 393 6.09 8.18 -8.30
CA TYR A 393 4.79 8.51 -7.74
C TYR A 393 4.94 9.20 -6.39
N THR A 394 4.55 10.47 -6.32
CA THR A 394 4.74 11.30 -5.13
C THR A 394 3.56 12.25 -4.91
N ALA A 395 3.44 12.81 -3.71
CA ALA A 395 2.39 13.75 -3.37
C ALA A 395 2.72 15.16 -3.87
N PRO A 396 1.72 15.95 -4.32
CA PRO A 396 1.93 17.36 -4.68
C PRO A 396 2.56 18.19 -3.57
N THR A 397 2.33 17.84 -2.30
CA THR A 397 2.97 18.48 -1.14
C THR A 397 4.49 18.31 -1.14
N ALA A 398 5.00 17.13 -1.51
CA ALA A 398 6.43 16.88 -1.63
C ALA A 398 7.03 17.67 -2.80
N ILE A 399 6.35 17.68 -3.96
CA ILE A 399 6.76 18.47 -5.13
C ILE A 399 6.89 19.95 -4.76
N ARG A 400 5.85 20.55 -4.16
CA ARG A 400 5.87 21.95 -3.74
C ARG A 400 6.99 22.26 -2.75
N ALA A 401 7.27 21.35 -1.81
CA ALA A 401 8.35 21.52 -0.84
C ALA A 401 9.74 21.52 -1.52
N LEU A 402 9.93 20.70 -2.55
CA LEU A 402 11.18 20.66 -3.32
C LEU A 402 11.33 21.85 -4.27
N MET A 403 10.24 22.33 -4.87
CA MET A 403 10.26 23.51 -5.75
C MET A 403 10.79 24.76 -5.03
N VAL A 404 10.48 24.93 -3.74
CA VAL A 404 10.98 26.04 -2.92
C VAL A 404 12.51 26.04 -2.79
N ALA A 405 13.15 24.87 -2.89
CA ALA A 405 14.60 24.76 -2.78
C ALA A 405 15.34 25.22 -4.05
N GLY A 406 14.65 25.28 -5.20
CA GLY A 406 15.19 25.72 -6.48
C GLY A 406 15.70 24.59 -7.39
N ASP A 407 15.69 24.87 -8.70
CA ASP A 407 16.00 23.92 -9.77
C ASP A 407 17.40 23.30 -9.72
N GLN A 408 18.36 23.94 -9.06
CA GLN A 408 19.75 23.48 -9.02
C GLN A 408 19.88 22.07 -8.42
N TYR A 409 18.96 21.66 -7.55
CA TYR A 409 18.97 20.33 -6.94
C TYR A 409 18.54 19.21 -7.90
N VAL A 410 17.63 19.48 -8.83
CA VAL A 410 17.24 18.51 -9.87
C VAL A 410 18.20 18.57 -11.06
N LYS A 411 18.60 19.77 -11.50
CA LYS A 411 19.56 19.98 -12.60
C LYS A 411 20.96 19.46 -12.27
N GLY A 412 21.29 19.31 -10.99
CA GLY A 412 22.54 18.74 -10.51
C GLY A 412 22.56 17.20 -10.43
N THR A 413 21.51 16.53 -10.86
CA THR A 413 21.42 15.06 -10.91
C THR A 413 21.19 14.58 -12.33
N ASP A 414 21.61 13.34 -12.59
CA ASP A 414 21.52 12.74 -13.92
C ASP A 414 20.86 11.36 -13.86
N ARG A 415 20.00 11.09 -14.85
CA ARG A 415 19.31 9.82 -15.10
C ARG A 415 19.55 9.33 -16.54
N SER A 416 20.28 10.09 -17.35
CA SER A 416 20.47 9.81 -18.78
C SER A 416 21.20 8.49 -19.06
#